data_AF-A0A832LVJ6-F1
#
_entry.id   AF-A0A832LVJ6-F1
#
_cell.length_a   1.000
_cell.length_b   1.000
_cell.length_c   1.000
_cell.angle_alpha   90.00
_cell.angle_beta   90.00
_cell.angle_gamma   90.00
#
_symmetry.space_group_name_H-M   'P 1'
#
loop_
_entity.id
_entity.type
_entity.pdbx_description
1 polymer ?
#
loop_
_entity_poly.entity_id
_entity_poly.type
_entity_poly.pdbx_seq_one_letter_code
_entity_poly.pdbx_strand_id
1 'polypeptide(L)'
;YMDSDLYKAMEAAAYVLQQHPDDLIRATVDEVIDILERAQQPDGYLNSYFQVVAPDKRWSNLRDWHELYCAGHLIEAAVAHYHATGSERLLTIARRFADYIDSVFGDAPDKRLGYCGHPEIELALFRLYRATGEPRYKRLAAFFLLSRGKKIFAQEHNIPLEEYDGSIWQDNLPLLEHREIVGHAVRAAYLFAGATDLASATDDPALREQLVQMLLRVWDNTTQRRAYITGGIGNEPKHEGFTADYELPNRTAYQETCASIALMFWAHRLGLLLGEARFYDSLERALYNGALAGVSLDGKRFFYVNPLESDGTHHRKAWYGCACCPPNIARLIASLGDYIYAQGDDALYMNLYIGSRVRTTLGDAPLTLEMRTGYPWQETTTIRLVEGAPRRLRLMLRLPAWCDAPELRLNGSPLPLQRENGYAVVERDWAPDDVLELRLPMTPVLMEAHPRVAADRWQVALQRGPIVYCLEECDQPAPLERMAIRRDQPIQSVWEPELLGGIVALEGMAEVLDGDEAWGSALYRPLRERALMSFRAIPYYAWDHRRPCPMRVWMPVV
;
A
#
# COMPACT_ATOMS: atom_id res chain seq x y z
N TYR A 1 10.60 10.56 16.68
CA TYR A 1 9.92 9.51 15.88
C TYR A 1 10.38 8.08 16.20
N MET A 2 11.57 7.83 16.81
CA MET A 2 12.07 6.45 17.07
C MET A 2 11.08 5.55 17.84
N ASP A 3 10.28 6.10 18.75
CA ASP A 3 9.24 5.34 19.46
C ASP A 3 8.26 4.63 18.50
N SER A 4 8.02 5.20 17.31
CA SER A 4 7.14 4.59 16.31
C SER A 4 7.67 3.27 15.76
N ASP A 5 8.99 3.06 15.76
CA ASP A 5 9.58 1.83 15.23
C ASP A 5 9.21 0.65 16.14
N LEU A 6 9.26 0.88 17.46
CA LEU A 6 8.77 -0.05 18.47
C LEU A 6 7.28 -0.31 18.28
N TYR A 7 6.47 0.74 18.15
CA TYR A 7 5.01 0.58 18.05
C TYR A 7 4.59 -0.17 16.79
N LYS A 8 5.20 0.10 15.63
CA LYS A 8 4.94 -0.69 14.40
C LYS A 8 5.36 -2.15 14.55
N ALA A 9 6.48 -2.42 15.24
CA ALA A 9 6.91 -3.80 15.52
C ALA A 9 5.92 -4.51 16.45
N MET A 10 5.40 -3.83 17.48
CA MET A 10 4.33 -4.34 18.34
C MET A 10 3.04 -4.58 17.57
N GLU A 11 2.68 -3.71 16.62
CA GLU A 11 1.52 -3.91 15.75
C GLU A 11 1.69 -5.15 14.86
N ALA A 12 2.86 -5.33 14.24
CA ALA A 12 3.18 -6.53 13.48
C ALA A 12 3.10 -7.80 14.35
N ALA A 13 3.66 -7.76 15.57
CA ALA A 13 3.60 -8.85 16.52
C ALA A 13 2.17 -9.19 16.93
N ALA A 14 1.31 -8.19 17.12
CA ALA A 14 -0.11 -8.40 17.41
C ALA A 14 -0.82 -9.16 16.28
N TYR A 15 -0.60 -8.76 15.02
CA TYR A 15 -1.18 -9.47 13.88
C TYR A 15 -0.65 -10.90 13.72
N VAL A 16 0.63 -11.14 14.02
CA VAL A 16 1.18 -12.51 14.07
C VAL A 16 0.49 -13.34 15.15
N LEU A 17 0.34 -12.80 16.37
CA LEU A 17 -0.34 -13.48 17.48
C LEU A 17 -1.81 -13.80 17.18
N GLN A 18 -2.48 -12.97 16.38
CA GLN A 18 -3.86 -13.21 15.94
C GLN A 18 -3.98 -14.45 15.04
N GLN A 19 -2.96 -14.70 14.20
CA GLN A 19 -2.94 -15.85 13.28
C GLN A 19 -2.37 -17.10 13.93
N HIS A 20 -1.30 -16.93 14.71
CA HIS A 20 -0.51 -18.00 15.31
C HIS A 20 -0.13 -17.61 16.74
N PRO A 21 -0.80 -18.19 17.76
CA PRO A 21 -0.39 -18.02 19.14
C PRO A 21 1.07 -18.43 19.33
N ASP A 22 1.89 -17.52 19.86
CA ASP A 22 3.31 -17.73 20.11
C ASP A 22 3.67 -17.14 21.49
N ASP A 23 4.07 -18.00 22.42
CA ASP A 23 4.34 -17.62 23.80
C ASP A 23 5.57 -16.71 23.94
N LEU A 24 6.57 -16.86 23.06
CA LEU A 24 7.78 -16.04 23.10
C LEU A 24 7.48 -14.61 22.62
N ILE A 25 6.77 -14.48 21.50
CA ILE A 25 6.33 -13.17 20.99
C ILE A 25 5.40 -12.51 22.01
N ARG A 26 4.44 -13.25 22.57
CA ARG A 26 3.54 -12.74 23.62
C ARG A 26 4.31 -12.23 24.83
N ALA A 27 5.21 -13.03 25.39
CA ALA A 27 6.01 -12.63 26.54
C ALA A 27 6.87 -11.39 26.26
N THR A 28 7.45 -11.29 25.06
CA THR A 28 8.23 -10.12 24.63
C THR A 28 7.36 -8.86 24.52
N VAL A 29 6.16 -8.99 23.93
CA VAL A 29 5.21 -7.86 23.84
C VAL A 29 4.75 -7.44 25.24
N ASP A 30 4.44 -8.38 26.12
CA ASP A 30 4.04 -8.10 27.51
C ASP A 30 5.17 -7.40 28.29
N GLU A 31 6.44 -7.79 28.12
CA GLU A 31 7.59 -7.09 28.72
C GLU A 31 7.70 -5.64 28.23
N VAL A 32 7.49 -5.41 26.93
CA VAL A 32 7.46 -4.05 26.37
C VAL A 32 6.30 -3.26 26.95
N ILE A 33 5.10 -3.85 27.06
CA ILE A 33 3.94 -3.21 27.68
C ILE A 33 4.26 -2.81 29.13
N ASP A 34 4.90 -3.68 29.92
CA ASP A 34 5.33 -3.37 31.28
C ASP A 34 6.26 -2.14 31.32
N ILE A 35 7.16 -2.00 30.34
CA ILE A 35 8.04 -0.84 30.22
C ILE A 35 7.21 0.42 29.90
N LEU A 36 6.28 0.34 28.96
CA LEU A 36 5.43 1.48 28.56
C LEU A 36 4.51 1.92 29.71
N GLU A 37 3.95 0.98 30.49
CA GLU A 37 3.13 1.29 31.68
C GLU A 37 3.93 2.09 32.71
N ARG A 38 5.20 1.73 32.95
CA ARG A 38 6.08 2.47 33.87
C ARG A 38 6.56 3.80 33.28
N ALA A 39 6.74 3.86 31.96
CA ALA A 39 7.22 5.05 31.27
C ALA A 39 6.13 6.12 31.12
N GLN A 40 4.85 5.74 30.98
CA GLN A 40 3.77 6.69 30.77
C GLN A 40 3.61 7.62 31.98
N GLN A 41 3.59 8.93 31.71
CA GLN A 41 3.47 9.93 32.76
C GLN A 41 2.07 9.93 33.41
N PRO A 42 1.92 10.50 34.63
CA PRO A 42 0.63 10.54 35.32
C PRO A 42 -0.49 11.20 34.51
N ASP A 43 -0.16 12.23 33.73
CA ASP A 43 -1.10 12.96 32.85
C ASP A 43 -1.51 12.16 31.60
N GLY A 44 -0.84 11.05 31.30
CA GLY A 44 -1.08 10.21 30.13
C GLY A 44 -0.05 10.39 29.00
N TYR A 45 0.84 11.38 29.07
CA TYR A 45 1.84 11.63 28.04
C TYR A 45 2.89 10.50 27.95
N LEU A 46 3.25 10.10 26.73
CA LEU A 46 4.27 9.09 26.47
C LEU A 46 5.09 9.41 25.21
N ASN A 47 6.34 9.85 25.40
CA ASN A 47 7.32 10.04 24.33
C ASN A 47 8.73 10.06 24.92
N SER A 48 9.59 9.13 24.50
CA SER A 48 10.92 8.97 25.12
C SER A 48 11.79 10.23 25.01
N TYR A 49 11.78 10.91 23.86
CA TYR A 49 12.60 12.09 23.61
C TYR A 49 12.21 13.26 24.53
N PHE A 50 10.91 13.54 24.65
CA PHE A 50 10.40 14.62 25.51
C PHE A 50 10.17 14.21 26.96
N GLN A 51 10.60 13.01 27.34
CA GLN A 51 10.70 12.61 28.73
C GLN A 51 12.15 12.60 29.22
N VAL A 52 13.10 12.33 28.33
CA VAL A 52 14.52 12.14 28.69
C VAL A 52 15.41 13.27 28.17
N VAL A 53 15.29 13.63 26.88
CA VAL A 53 16.23 14.53 26.21
C VAL A 53 15.80 15.99 26.31
N ALA A 54 14.52 16.27 26.09
CA ALA A 54 14.00 17.63 26.02
C ALA A 54 12.64 17.77 26.74
N PRO A 55 12.59 17.59 28.07
CA PRO A 55 11.33 17.55 28.83
C PRO A 55 10.47 18.82 28.70
N ASP A 56 11.10 19.99 28.64
CA ASP A 56 10.41 21.28 28.56
C ASP A 56 9.96 21.65 27.13
N LYS A 57 10.11 20.72 26.17
CA LYS A 57 9.90 20.97 24.74
C LYS A 57 8.69 20.24 24.15
N ARG A 58 7.86 19.61 24.98
CA ARG A 58 6.60 18.98 24.54
C ARG A 58 5.76 19.94 23.72
N TRP A 59 5.26 19.46 22.59
CA TRP A 59 4.40 20.20 21.67
C TRP A 59 5.00 21.49 21.12
N SER A 60 6.29 21.79 21.32
CA SER A 60 6.86 23.09 20.90
C SER A 60 7.26 23.15 19.43
N ASN A 61 7.25 22.02 18.73
CA ASN A 61 7.42 21.93 17.28
C ASN A 61 6.60 20.76 16.75
N LEU A 62 5.34 21.03 16.41
CA LEU A 62 4.40 20.03 15.90
C LEU A 62 4.73 19.61 14.46
N ARG A 63 5.38 20.51 13.71
CA ARG A 63 5.78 20.26 12.32
C ARG A 63 6.81 19.13 12.19
N ASP A 64 7.85 19.16 13.02
CA ASP A 64 9.06 18.36 12.77
C ASP A 64 9.30 17.24 13.79
N TRP A 65 8.71 17.29 14.99
CA TRP A 65 9.13 16.39 16.08
C TRP A 65 8.24 15.16 16.33
N HIS A 66 7.22 14.96 15.51
CA HIS A 66 6.51 13.67 15.37
C HIS A 66 5.89 13.12 16.67
N GLU A 67 5.55 13.97 17.65
CA GLU A 67 4.92 13.53 18.91
C GLU A 67 3.56 12.85 18.66
N LEU A 68 2.68 13.51 17.91
CA LEU A 68 1.36 12.96 17.53
C LEU A 68 1.50 11.77 16.57
N TYR A 69 2.52 11.76 15.71
CA TYR A 69 2.83 10.61 14.84
C TYR A 69 3.20 9.36 15.65
N CYS A 70 4.06 9.50 16.66
CA CYS A 70 4.37 8.40 17.58
C CYS A 70 3.12 7.96 18.36
N ALA A 71 2.28 8.90 18.80
CA ALA A 71 1.02 8.58 19.47
C ALA A 71 0.07 7.79 18.57
N GLY A 72 -0.04 8.15 17.29
CA GLY A 72 -0.87 7.43 16.32
C GLY A 72 -0.42 5.99 16.12
N HIS A 73 0.89 5.76 15.93
CA HIS A 73 1.41 4.39 15.83
C HIS A 73 1.26 3.57 17.12
N LEU A 74 1.36 4.20 18.31
CA LEU A 74 1.04 3.52 19.57
C LEU A 74 -0.43 3.09 19.59
N ILE A 75 -1.34 3.96 19.16
CA ILE A 75 -2.77 3.68 19.09
C ILE A 75 -3.06 2.53 18.11
N GLU A 76 -2.44 2.53 16.92
CA GLU A 76 -2.57 1.43 15.95
C GLU A 76 -2.13 0.09 16.56
N ALA A 77 -0.95 0.07 17.20
CA ALA A 77 -0.43 -1.11 17.88
C ALA A 77 -1.34 -1.59 19.02
N ALA A 78 -1.87 -0.67 19.80
CA ALA A 78 -2.75 -0.96 20.92
C ALA A 78 -4.08 -1.58 20.48
N VAL A 79 -4.67 -1.06 19.42
CA VAL A 79 -5.92 -1.58 18.85
C VAL A 79 -5.68 -2.97 18.25
N ALA A 80 -4.60 -3.16 17.48
CA ALA A 80 -4.25 -4.48 16.94
C ALA A 80 -4.02 -5.50 18.07
N HIS A 81 -3.26 -5.13 19.10
CA HIS A 81 -2.99 -5.99 20.26
C HIS A 81 -4.27 -6.38 21.01
N TYR A 82 -5.18 -5.43 21.22
CA TYR A 82 -6.47 -5.68 21.85
C TYR A 82 -7.30 -6.69 21.05
N HIS A 83 -7.41 -6.52 19.73
CA HIS A 83 -8.13 -7.46 18.88
C HIS A 83 -7.48 -8.86 18.82
N ALA A 84 -6.15 -8.93 18.83
CA ALA A 84 -5.43 -10.19 18.77
C ALA A 84 -5.48 -10.99 20.09
N THR A 85 -5.46 -10.30 21.24
CA THR A 85 -5.23 -10.94 22.54
C THR A 85 -6.37 -10.81 23.54
N GLY A 86 -7.30 -9.88 23.32
CA GLY A 86 -8.31 -9.46 24.30
C GLY A 86 -7.77 -8.64 25.48
N SER A 87 -6.46 -8.38 25.55
CA SER A 87 -5.85 -7.64 26.66
C SER A 87 -6.01 -6.13 26.48
N GLU A 88 -6.55 -5.47 27.50
CA GLU A 88 -6.75 -4.01 27.52
C GLU A 88 -5.52 -3.22 27.99
N ARG A 89 -4.42 -3.88 28.35
CA ARG A 89 -3.25 -3.21 28.96
C ARG A 89 -2.67 -2.11 28.06
N LEU A 90 -2.26 -2.48 26.85
CA LEU A 90 -1.74 -1.53 25.86
C LEU A 90 -2.83 -0.55 25.38
N LEU A 91 -4.08 -1.00 25.28
CA LEU A 91 -5.23 -0.14 24.94
C LEU A 91 -5.45 0.96 25.98
N THR A 92 -5.30 0.64 27.27
CA THR A 92 -5.40 1.61 28.37
C THR A 92 -4.30 2.67 28.27
N ILE A 93 -3.05 2.27 27.95
CA ILE A 93 -1.94 3.22 27.72
C ILE A 93 -2.30 4.17 26.57
N ALA A 94 -2.72 3.63 25.43
CA ALA A 94 -3.10 4.42 24.27
C ALA A 94 -4.28 5.37 24.54
N ARG A 95 -5.31 4.90 25.27
CA ARG A 95 -6.45 5.73 25.69
C ARG A 95 -6.04 6.88 26.59
N ARG A 96 -5.20 6.63 27.60
CA ARG A 96 -4.69 7.69 28.48
C ARG A 96 -3.91 8.74 27.70
N PHE A 97 -3.13 8.33 26.70
CA PHE A 97 -2.41 9.28 25.86
C PHE A 97 -3.37 10.05 24.92
N ALA A 98 -4.36 9.38 24.33
CA ALA A 98 -5.38 10.03 23.52
C ALA A 98 -6.25 11.01 24.34
N ASP A 99 -6.58 10.68 25.59
CA ASP A 99 -7.30 11.55 26.53
C ASP A 99 -6.46 12.79 26.88
N TYR A 100 -5.16 12.62 27.11
CA TYR A 100 -4.23 13.73 27.27
C TYR A 100 -4.19 14.63 26.03
N ILE A 101 -4.04 14.04 24.83
CA ILE A 101 -4.02 14.80 23.57
C ILE A 101 -5.34 15.55 23.38
N ASP A 102 -6.50 14.93 23.66
CA ASP A 102 -7.80 15.59 23.65
C ASP A 102 -7.83 16.76 24.64
N SER A 103 -7.25 16.65 25.84
CA SER A 103 -7.19 17.76 26.79
C SER A 103 -6.36 18.95 26.30
N VAL A 104 -5.36 18.70 25.44
CA VAL A 104 -4.45 19.74 24.93
C VAL A 104 -4.97 20.38 23.65
N PHE A 105 -5.49 19.60 22.70
CA PHE A 105 -5.81 20.05 21.35
C PHE A 105 -7.31 20.05 21.06
N GLY A 106 -7.80 21.11 20.41
CA GLY A 106 -9.19 21.25 19.99
C GLY A 106 -9.59 22.70 19.75
N ASP A 107 -10.86 22.91 19.40
CA ASP A 107 -11.42 24.24 19.09
C ASP A 107 -11.94 25.00 20.33
N ALA A 108 -11.89 24.41 21.53
CA ALA A 108 -12.34 25.08 22.75
C ALA A 108 -11.37 26.21 23.16
N PRO A 109 -11.83 27.29 23.82
CA PRO A 109 -10.99 28.46 24.14
C PRO A 109 -9.76 28.17 24.99
N ASP A 110 -9.81 27.12 25.81
CA ASP A 110 -8.73 26.64 26.69
C ASP A 110 -7.81 25.60 26.03
N LYS A 111 -8.17 25.14 24.82
CA LYS A 111 -7.38 24.18 24.05
C LYS A 111 -6.51 24.88 23.00
N ARG A 112 -5.45 24.18 22.60
CA ARG A 112 -4.49 24.63 21.60
C ARG A 112 -4.91 24.23 20.20
N LEU A 113 -4.82 25.17 19.26
CA LEU A 113 -4.83 24.86 17.83
C LEU A 113 -3.49 24.21 17.43
N GLY A 114 -3.56 23.03 16.81
CA GLY A 114 -2.36 22.29 16.42
C GLY A 114 -2.70 21.01 15.65
N TYR A 115 -1.80 20.57 14.78
CA TYR A 115 -1.80 19.26 14.13
C TYR A 115 -0.35 18.87 13.80
N CYS A 116 -0.10 17.58 13.58
CA CYS A 116 1.25 17.09 13.31
C CYS A 116 1.71 17.43 11.90
N GLY A 117 3.00 17.74 11.69
CA GLY A 117 3.54 17.82 10.33
C GLY A 117 3.52 16.47 9.60
N HIS A 118 3.48 15.35 10.31
CA HIS A 118 3.31 14.02 9.72
C HIS A 118 1.95 13.42 10.11
N PRO A 119 0.94 13.44 9.21
CA PRO A 119 -0.34 12.75 9.39
C PRO A 119 -0.12 11.28 9.75
N GLU A 120 -0.92 10.77 10.70
CA GLU A 120 -0.91 9.40 11.24
C GLU A 120 -1.90 9.31 12.42
N ILE A 121 -1.92 10.33 13.28
CA ILE A 121 -2.81 10.37 14.45
C ILE A 121 -4.29 10.34 14.05
N GLU A 122 -4.63 10.93 12.90
CA GLU A 122 -5.99 11.07 12.41
C GLU A 122 -6.63 9.70 12.12
N LEU A 123 -5.96 8.85 11.34
CA LEU A 123 -6.43 7.49 11.03
C LEU A 123 -6.41 6.59 12.28
N ALA A 124 -5.44 6.78 13.17
CA ALA A 124 -5.30 5.99 14.38
C ALA A 124 -6.43 6.27 15.38
N LEU A 125 -6.81 7.55 15.55
CA LEU A 125 -7.94 7.94 16.42
C LEU A 125 -9.28 7.38 15.94
N PHE A 126 -9.49 7.23 14.62
CA PHE A 126 -10.67 6.53 14.11
C PHE A 126 -10.66 5.04 14.44
N ARG A 127 -9.49 4.36 14.37
CA ARG A 127 -9.35 2.98 14.84
C ARG A 127 -9.65 2.88 16.34
N LEU A 128 -9.13 3.79 17.15
CA LEU A 128 -9.39 3.83 18.59
C LEU A 128 -10.87 4.06 18.91
N TYR A 129 -11.53 4.98 18.18
CA TYR A 129 -12.96 5.21 18.28
C TYR A 129 -13.75 3.94 18.02
N ARG A 130 -13.45 3.20 16.95
CA ARG A 130 -14.13 1.93 16.62
C ARG A 130 -13.91 0.85 17.68
N ALA A 131 -12.70 0.77 18.24
CA ALA A 131 -12.37 -0.22 19.27
C ALA A 131 -13.00 0.07 20.65
N THR A 132 -13.24 1.35 20.97
CA THR A 132 -13.65 1.78 22.32
C THR A 132 -15.08 2.33 22.40
N GLY A 133 -15.65 2.78 21.29
CA GLY A 133 -16.91 3.51 21.24
C GLY A 133 -16.86 4.95 21.78
N GLU A 134 -15.68 5.49 22.11
CA GLU A 134 -15.54 6.82 22.72
C GLU A 134 -15.59 7.94 21.65
N PRO A 135 -16.69 8.71 21.55
CA PRO A 135 -16.86 9.70 20.49
C PRO A 135 -15.89 10.89 20.56
N ARG A 136 -15.22 11.13 21.70
CA ARG A 136 -14.16 12.16 21.80
C ARG A 136 -13.04 11.89 20.80
N TYR A 137 -12.64 10.64 20.57
CA TYR A 137 -11.57 10.31 19.63
C TYR A 137 -11.96 10.58 18.17
N LYS A 138 -13.21 10.29 17.78
CA LYS A 138 -13.77 10.68 16.47
C LYS A 138 -13.75 12.20 16.28
N ARG A 139 -14.17 12.97 17.30
CA ARG A 139 -14.15 14.44 17.24
C ARG A 139 -12.74 15.01 17.15
N LEU A 140 -11.80 14.45 17.91
CA LEU A 140 -10.40 14.86 17.89
C LEU A 140 -9.75 14.58 16.52
N ALA A 141 -10.02 13.42 15.92
CA ALA A 141 -9.57 13.10 14.56
C ALA A 141 -10.11 14.11 13.54
N ALA A 142 -11.42 14.41 13.61
CA ALA A 142 -12.05 15.40 12.75
C ALA A 142 -11.45 16.80 12.93
N PHE A 143 -11.15 17.20 14.17
CA PHE A 143 -10.48 18.47 14.47
C PHE A 143 -9.12 18.58 13.78
N PHE A 144 -8.26 17.56 13.89
CA PHE A 144 -6.94 17.58 13.25
C PHE A 144 -7.05 17.65 11.72
N LEU A 145 -7.95 16.87 11.13
CA LEU A 145 -8.19 16.85 9.69
C LEU A 145 -8.71 18.19 9.16
N LEU A 146 -9.74 18.75 9.80
CA LEU A 146 -10.41 19.97 9.34
C LEU A 146 -9.65 21.26 9.72
N SER A 147 -8.73 21.18 10.68
CA SER A 147 -7.83 22.30 11.00
C SER A 147 -6.62 22.38 10.07
N ARG A 148 -6.25 21.29 9.41
CA ARG A 148 -5.11 21.28 8.47
C ARG A 148 -5.39 22.19 7.27
N GLY A 149 -4.37 22.96 6.87
CA GLY A 149 -4.51 24.02 5.86
C GLY A 149 -4.70 25.42 6.44
N LYS A 150 -4.80 25.54 7.77
CA LYS A 150 -4.75 26.83 8.49
C LYS A 150 -3.33 27.42 8.54
N LYS A 151 -2.31 26.76 7.97
CA LYS A 151 -0.93 27.25 7.88
C LYS A 151 -0.28 27.54 9.23
N ILE A 152 -0.60 26.75 10.25
CA ILE A 152 -0.10 27.00 11.62
C ILE A 152 1.43 26.88 11.70
N PHE A 153 2.02 26.10 10.81
CA PHE A 153 3.47 25.89 10.77
C PHE A 153 4.22 27.12 10.29
N ALA A 154 3.59 28.00 9.50
CA ALA A 154 4.16 29.29 9.16
C ALA A 154 4.38 30.12 10.44
N GLN A 155 3.37 30.17 11.31
CA GLN A 155 3.48 30.84 12.61
C GLN A 155 4.47 30.14 13.55
N GLU A 156 4.40 28.81 13.67
CA GLU A 156 5.30 28.01 14.53
C GLU A 156 6.79 28.26 14.22
N HIS A 157 7.11 28.50 12.94
CA HIS A 157 8.48 28.71 12.47
C HIS A 157 8.83 30.15 12.08
N ASN A 158 7.95 31.12 12.36
CA ASN A 158 8.13 32.53 11.99
C ASN A 158 8.42 32.74 10.49
N ILE A 159 7.72 32.01 9.63
CA ILE A 159 7.78 32.12 8.17
C ILE A 159 6.63 33.03 7.71
N PRO A 160 6.89 34.10 6.92
CA PRO A 160 5.83 34.90 6.32
C PRO A 160 4.86 34.04 5.49
N LEU A 161 3.55 34.29 5.60
CA LEU A 161 2.52 33.45 4.96
C LEU A 161 2.66 33.42 3.43
N GLU A 162 3.13 34.50 2.84
CA GLU A 162 3.42 34.67 1.42
C GLU A 162 4.61 33.82 0.93
N GLU A 163 5.51 33.43 1.83
CA GLU A 163 6.67 32.58 1.54
C GLU A 163 6.43 31.11 1.93
N TYR A 164 5.33 30.82 2.61
CA TYR A 164 5.01 29.49 3.11
C TYR A 164 4.27 28.63 2.07
N ASP A 165 4.99 27.68 1.47
CA ASP A 165 4.42 26.66 0.59
C ASP A 165 3.54 25.67 1.37
N GLY A 166 4.10 24.96 2.35
CA GLY A 166 3.37 24.03 3.22
C GLY A 166 2.98 22.68 2.58
N SER A 167 3.26 22.49 1.28
CA SER A 167 2.83 21.31 0.50
C SER A 167 3.35 19.99 1.07
N ILE A 168 4.62 19.96 1.54
CA ILE A 168 5.26 18.77 2.12
C ILE A 168 4.50 18.17 3.31
N TRP A 169 3.79 19.01 4.09
CA TRP A 169 2.98 18.60 5.25
C TRP A 169 1.47 18.63 4.98
N GLN A 170 1.07 18.83 3.71
CA GLN A 170 -0.32 19.03 3.28
C GLN A 170 -1.01 20.16 4.05
N ASP A 171 -0.25 21.21 4.39
CA ASP A 171 -0.73 22.41 5.08
C ASP A 171 -0.86 23.61 4.13
N ASN A 172 -0.72 23.36 2.82
CA ASN A 172 -0.81 24.38 1.79
C ASN A 172 -2.27 24.81 1.51
N LEU A 173 -3.23 23.91 1.71
CA LEU A 173 -4.65 24.10 1.44
C LEU A 173 -5.52 23.49 2.55
N PRO A 174 -6.72 24.03 2.82
CA PRO A 174 -7.74 23.34 3.59
C PRO A 174 -8.06 21.96 3.00
N LEU A 175 -8.37 20.98 3.84
CA LEU A 175 -8.56 19.58 3.44
C LEU A 175 -9.49 19.41 2.22
N LEU A 176 -10.63 20.10 2.20
CA LEU A 176 -11.64 19.97 1.15
C LEU A 176 -11.25 20.62 -0.19
N GLU A 177 -10.24 21.50 -0.17
CA GLU A 177 -9.76 22.25 -1.33
C GLU A 177 -8.67 21.51 -2.13
N HIS A 178 -8.14 20.41 -1.59
CA HIS A 178 -7.19 19.57 -2.33
C HIS A 178 -7.79 19.08 -3.66
N ARG A 179 -6.96 19.13 -4.70
CA ARG A 179 -7.30 18.70 -6.07
C ARG A 179 -6.38 17.60 -6.60
N GLU A 180 -5.23 17.46 -5.98
CA GLU A 180 -4.15 16.57 -6.38
C GLU A 180 -3.33 16.19 -5.15
N ILE A 181 -2.58 15.09 -5.27
CA ILE A 181 -1.69 14.64 -4.21
C ILE A 181 -0.34 15.36 -4.32
N VAL A 182 0.10 16.00 -3.24
CA VAL A 182 1.30 16.86 -3.23
C VAL A 182 2.15 16.62 -1.99
N GLY A 183 3.41 17.06 -2.07
CA GLY A 183 4.35 16.95 -0.96
C GLY A 183 4.80 15.52 -0.71
N HIS A 184 5.11 15.21 0.54
CA HIS A 184 5.62 13.89 0.93
C HIS A 184 4.57 12.79 0.75
N ALA A 185 4.95 11.69 0.12
CA ALA A 185 4.00 10.68 -0.34
C ALA A 185 3.27 9.96 0.81
N VAL A 186 4.02 9.50 1.83
CA VAL A 186 3.43 8.82 3.01
C VAL A 186 2.49 9.75 3.78
N ARG A 187 2.94 10.98 4.09
CA ARG A 187 2.13 11.99 4.79
C ARG A 187 0.79 12.23 4.10
N ALA A 188 0.82 12.46 2.79
CA ALA A 188 -0.38 12.69 2.01
C ALA A 188 -1.33 11.48 2.02
N ALA A 189 -0.81 10.28 1.75
CA ALA A 189 -1.63 9.08 1.73
C ALA A 189 -2.24 8.74 3.10
N TYR A 190 -1.51 8.92 4.21
CA TYR A 190 -2.07 8.77 5.56
C TYR A 190 -3.14 9.82 5.88
N LEU A 191 -2.94 11.07 5.46
CA LEU A 191 -3.96 12.12 5.61
C LEU A 191 -5.26 11.73 4.91
N PHE A 192 -5.17 11.28 3.65
CA PHE A 192 -6.36 10.92 2.87
C PHE A 192 -6.98 9.60 3.32
N ALA A 193 -6.21 8.68 3.90
CA ALA A 193 -6.74 7.55 4.65
C ALA A 193 -7.61 8.03 5.83
N GLY A 194 -7.09 8.94 6.67
CA GLY A 194 -7.86 9.54 7.78
C GLY A 194 -9.08 10.34 7.33
N ALA A 195 -8.99 11.07 6.22
CA ALA A 195 -10.13 11.79 5.63
C ALA A 195 -11.20 10.85 5.09
N THR A 196 -10.81 9.67 4.59
CA THR A 196 -11.75 8.61 4.19
C THR A 196 -12.46 8.01 5.40
N ASP A 197 -11.75 7.82 6.52
CA ASP A 197 -12.37 7.44 7.79
C ASP A 197 -13.36 8.50 8.29
N LEU A 198 -13.06 9.79 8.14
CA LEU A 198 -13.99 10.88 8.47
C LEU A 198 -15.25 10.85 7.59
N ALA A 199 -15.11 10.60 6.29
CA ALA A 199 -16.24 10.47 5.37
C ALA A 199 -17.14 9.28 5.72
N SER A 200 -16.56 8.19 6.23
CA SER A 200 -17.30 7.02 6.73
C SER A 200 -17.99 7.30 8.06
N ALA A 201 -17.35 8.06 8.96
CA ALA A 201 -17.82 8.23 10.32
C ALA A 201 -18.72 9.46 10.54
N THR A 202 -18.68 10.49 9.68
CA THR A 202 -19.44 11.73 9.90
C THR A 202 -20.96 11.53 9.80
N ASP A 203 -21.69 12.18 10.70
CA ASP A 203 -23.17 12.19 10.70
C ASP A 203 -23.73 13.34 9.84
N ASP A 204 -22.86 14.23 9.34
CA ASP A 204 -23.21 15.33 8.43
C ASP A 204 -23.14 14.86 6.96
N PRO A 205 -24.30 14.72 6.27
CA PRO A 205 -24.32 14.25 4.89
C PRO A 205 -23.64 15.20 3.90
N ALA A 206 -23.69 16.52 4.15
CA ALA A 206 -23.08 17.51 3.27
C ALA A 206 -21.56 17.46 3.38
N LEU A 207 -21.03 17.33 4.60
CA LEU A 207 -19.59 17.11 4.81
C LEU A 207 -19.13 15.79 4.19
N ARG A 208 -19.92 14.71 4.35
CA ARG A 208 -19.62 13.41 3.72
C ARG A 208 -19.49 13.53 2.21
N GLU A 209 -20.46 14.18 1.55
CA GLU A 209 -20.45 14.37 0.11
C GLU A 209 -19.21 15.16 -0.34
N GLN A 210 -18.89 16.27 0.34
CA GLN A 210 -17.72 17.09 0.02
C GLN A 210 -16.41 16.32 0.18
N LEU A 211 -16.28 15.52 1.24
CA LEU A 211 -15.10 14.67 1.47
C LEU A 211 -14.97 13.62 0.36
N VAL A 212 -16.04 12.90 0.02
CA VAL A 212 -16.01 11.89 -1.04
C VAL A 212 -15.61 12.52 -2.38
N GLN A 213 -16.21 13.66 -2.74
CA GLN A 213 -15.84 14.36 -3.97
C GLN A 213 -14.37 14.78 -3.98
N MET A 214 -13.85 15.30 -2.86
CA MET A 214 -12.44 15.65 -2.74
C MET A 214 -11.54 14.42 -2.87
N LEU A 215 -11.83 13.36 -2.12
CA LEU A 215 -11.05 12.13 -2.12
C LEU A 215 -10.99 11.50 -3.51
N LEU A 216 -12.11 11.45 -4.24
CA LEU A 216 -12.15 10.92 -5.60
C LEU A 216 -11.32 11.76 -6.58
N ARG A 217 -11.37 13.10 -6.50
CA ARG A 217 -10.53 13.96 -7.34
C ARG A 217 -9.03 13.72 -7.10
N VAL A 218 -8.62 13.69 -5.83
CA VAL A 218 -7.21 13.48 -5.45
C VAL A 218 -6.77 12.06 -5.81
N TRP A 219 -7.63 11.06 -5.60
CA TRP A 219 -7.38 9.68 -5.98
C TRP A 219 -7.17 9.53 -7.48
N ASP A 220 -8.09 10.07 -8.30
CA ASP A 220 -7.99 10.02 -9.76
C ASP A 220 -6.72 10.73 -10.26
N ASN A 221 -6.35 11.88 -9.69
CA ASN A 221 -5.06 12.51 -9.99
C ASN A 221 -3.88 11.59 -9.65
N THR A 222 -3.89 10.99 -8.46
CA THR A 222 -2.82 10.11 -7.98
C THR A 222 -2.64 8.93 -8.93
N THR A 223 -3.69 8.14 -9.17
CA THR A 223 -3.59 6.88 -9.90
C THR A 223 -3.44 7.06 -11.42
N GLN A 224 -3.93 8.17 -11.99
CA GLN A 224 -3.88 8.40 -13.44
C GLN A 224 -2.67 9.24 -13.88
N ARG A 225 -2.00 9.92 -12.96
CA ARG A 225 -0.94 10.90 -13.33
C ARG A 225 0.33 10.83 -12.48
N ARG A 226 0.28 10.26 -11.28
CA ARG A 226 1.38 10.32 -10.28
C ARG A 226 1.73 8.98 -9.63
N ALA A 227 1.22 7.88 -10.16
CA ALA A 227 1.54 6.53 -9.74
C ALA A 227 2.34 5.82 -10.85
N TYR A 228 3.37 5.08 -10.46
CA TYR A 228 4.13 4.24 -11.38
C TYR A 228 3.39 2.94 -11.66
N ILE A 229 3.80 2.21 -12.70
CA ILE A 229 3.23 0.92 -13.06
C ILE A 229 3.34 -0.13 -11.94
N THR A 230 4.32 0.00 -11.04
CA THR A 230 4.51 -0.86 -9.86
C THR A 230 3.58 -0.51 -8.68
N GLY A 231 2.71 0.48 -8.83
CA GLY A 231 1.80 0.96 -7.78
C GLY A 231 2.45 1.87 -6.74
N GLY A 232 3.77 2.05 -6.77
CA GLY A 232 4.44 2.99 -5.87
C GLY A 232 4.21 4.45 -6.28
N ILE A 233 4.26 5.34 -5.30
CA ILE A 233 4.02 6.78 -5.43
C ILE A 233 5.19 7.59 -4.85
N GLY A 234 5.38 8.81 -5.35
CA GLY A 234 6.50 9.67 -4.99
C GLY A 234 7.68 9.48 -5.95
N ASN A 235 7.98 10.52 -6.71
CA ASN A 235 8.90 10.48 -7.84
C ASN A 235 10.22 11.23 -7.59
N GLU A 236 10.32 11.98 -6.48
CA GLU A 236 11.49 12.81 -6.16
C GLU A 236 12.06 12.52 -4.76
N PRO A 237 13.39 12.33 -4.62
CA PRO A 237 14.04 12.12 -3.33
C PRO A 237 14.04 13.31 -2.38
N LYS A 238 14.04 14.55 -2.88
CA LYS A 238 14.20 15.76 -2.07
C LYS A 238 13.09 15.93 -1.03
N HIS A 239 11.86 15.58 -1.39
CA HIS A 239 10.69 15.66 -0.51
C HIS A 239 10.04 14.30 -0.27
N GLU A 240 10.67 13.21 -0.75
CA GLU A 240 10.17 11.84 -0.66
C GLU A 240 8.73 11.75 -1.19
N GLY A 241 8.49 12.41 -2.32
CA GLY A 241 7.17 12.95 -2.62
C GLY A 241 6.93 13.26 -4.08
N PHE A 242 5.90 14.07 -4.31
CA PHE A 242 5.39 14.37 -5.64
C PHE A 242 5.98 15.66 -6.19
N THR A 243 6.27 15.67 -7.50
CA THR A 243 6.51 16.90 -8.26
C THR A 243 5.26 17.28 -9.07
N ALA A 244 5.23 16.99 -10.37
CA ALA A 244 4.17 17.36 -11.29
C ALA A 244 3.51 16.14 -11.95
N ASP A 245 2.31 16.36 -12.52
CA ASP A 245 1.60 15.34 -13.28
C ASP A 245 2.47 14.77 -14.41
N TYR A 246 2.52 13.43 -14.49
CA TYR A 246 3.28 12.65 -15.48
C TYR A 246 4.81 12.72 -15.36
N GLU A 247 5.36 13.31 -14.30
CA GLU A 247 6.79 13.22 -13.99
C GLU A 247 7.11 11.92 -13.24
N LEU A 248 7.38 10.86 -14.01
CA LEU A 248 7.65 9.52 -13.48
C LEU A 248 9.01 9.00 -14.00
N PRO A 249 10.15 9.58 -13.58
CA PRO A 249 11.46 9.08 -13.98
C PRO A 249 11.71 7.69 -13.38
N ASN A 250 12.29 6.77 -14.15
CA ASN A 250 12.54 5.39 -13.70
C ASN A 250 13.75 5.23 -12.79
N ARG A 251 14.87 5.84 -13.18
CA ARG A 251 16.16 5.73 -12.48
C ARG A 251 16.20 6.51 -11.16
N THR A 252 15.60 7.70 -11.14
CA THR A 252 15.58 8.58 -9.96
C THR A 252 14.25 8.48 -9.19
N ALA A 253 13.40 7.51 -9.52
CA ALA A 253 12.17 7.24 -8.79
C ALA A 253 12.47 7.07 -7.30
N TYR A 254 11.63 7.66 -6.43
CA TYR A 254 11.77 7.46 -5.00
C TYR A 254 10.96 6.26 -4.52
N GLN A 255 9.65 6.29 -4.76
CA GLN A 255 8.70 5.20 -4.50
C GLN A 255 8.99 4.45 -3.21
N GLU A 256 8.97 5.19 -2.11
CA GLU A 256 9.30 4.61 -0.81
C GLU A 256 8.40 3.40 -0.53
N THR A 257 8.95 2.33 0.05
CA THR A 257 8.15 1.16 0.48
C THR A 257 6.97 1.58 1.35
N CYS A 258 7.17 2.52 2.29
CA CYS A 258 6.08 3.05 3.11
C CYS A 258 5.00 3.78 2.30
N ALA A 259 5.35 4.41 1.19
CA ALA A 259 4.39 5.14 0.37
C ALA A 259 3.47 4.19 -0.40
N SER A 260 4.00 3.05 -0.88
CA SER A 260 3.18 1.95 -1.43
C SER A 260 2.21 1.40 -0.37
N ILE A 261 2.70 1.17 0.86
CA ILE A 261 1.86 0.70 1.97
C ILE A 261 0.77 1.73 2.33
N ALA A 262 1.13 3.01 2.39
CA ALA A 262 0.19 4.09 2.69
C ALA A 262 -0.89 4.22 1.60
N LEU A 263 -0.52 4.08 0.33
CA LEU A 263 -1.48 4.01 -0.77
C LEU A 263 -2.44 2.83 -0.59
N MET A 264 -1.95 1.65 -0.21
CA MET A 264 -2.80 0.48 0.06
C MET A 264 -3.79 0.75 1.20
N PHE A 265 -3.36 1.41 2.28
CA PHE A 265 -4.24 1.76 3.41
C PHE A 265 -5.34 2.73 3.01
N TRP A 266 -5.02 3.69 2.14
CA TRP A 266 -6.00 4.62 1.59
C TRP A 266 -6.96 3.93 0.62
N ALA A 267 -6.42 3.12 -0.30
CA ALA A 267 -7.19 2.32 -1.26
C ALA A 267 -8.21 1.41 -0.54
N HIS A 268 -7.75 0.70 0.49
CA HIS A 268 -8.60 -0.18 1.29
C HIS A 268 -9.79 0.58 1.88
N ARG A 269 -9.55 1.74 2.50
CA ARG A 269 -10.62 2.56 3.09
C ARG A 269 -11.60 3.10 2.04
N LEU A 270 -11.12 3.51 0.87
CA LEU A 270 -11.99 3.92 -0.24
C LEU A 270 -12.83 2.75 -0.75
N GLY A 271 -12.23 1.56 -0.87
CA GLY A 271 -12.92 0.32 -1.20
C GLY A 271 -14.02 -0.03 -0.21
N LEU A 272 -13.76 0.09 1.10
CA LEU A 272 -14.77 -0.12 2.14
C LEU A 272 -15.87 0.94 2.12
N LEU A 273 -15.54 2.21 1.85
CA LEU A 273 -16.50 3.32 1.86
C LEU A 273 -17.45 3.29 0.65
N LEU A 274 -16.93 2.92 -0.53
CA LEU A 274 -17.63 3.09 -1.81
C LEU A 274 -18.05 1.75 -2.45
N GLY A 275 -17.48 0.63 -2.01
CA GLY A 275 -17.80 -0.69 -2.57
C GLY A 275 -17.35 -0.87 -4.02
N GLU A 276 -16.31 -0.16 -4.47
CA GLU A 276 -15.79 -0.22 -5.84
C GLU A 276 -14.48 -1.01 -5.94
N ALA A 277 -14.38 -1.87 -6.95
CA ALA A 277 -13.23 -2.76 -7.18
C ALA A 277 -11.93 -2.01 -7.55
N ARG A 278 -12.02 -0.86 -8.21
CA ARG A 278 -10.85 -0.11 -8.71
C ARG A 278 -9.84 0.28 -7.63
N PHE A 279 -10.31 0.45 -6.39
CA PHE A 279 -9.42 0.73 -5.27
C PHE A 279 -8.59 -0.50 -4.92
N TYR A 280 -9.20 -1.70 -4.96
CA TYR A 280 -8.47 -2.96 -4.76
C TYR A 280 -7.59 -3.34 -5.95
N ASP A 281 -7.84 -2.87 -7.17
CA ASP A 281 -6.89 -3.00 -8.27
C ASP A 281 -5.59 -2.23 -8.00
N SER A 282 -5.70 -1.02 -7.43
CA SER A 282 -4.53 -0.23 -7.03
C SER A 282 -3.81 -0.86 -5.83
N LEU A 283 -4.58 -1.39 -4.86
CA LEU A 283 -4.04 -2.12 -3.73
C LEU A 283 -3.29 -3.37 -4.17
N GLU A 284 -3.87 -4.18 -5.06
CA GLU A 284 -3.26 -5.39 -5.61
C GLU A 284 -1.98 -5.06 -6.37
N ARG A 285 -2.01 -4.02 -7.22
CA ARG A 285 -0.83 -3.56 -7.95
C ARG A 285 0.30 -3.14 -7.00
N ALA A 286 0.00 -2.36 -5.97
CA ALA A 286 0.99 -1.96 -4.97
C ALA A 286 1.51 -3.17 -4.17
N LEU A 287 0.62 -4.08 -3.75
CA LEU A 287 0.97 -5.28 -2.99
C LEU A 287 1.96 -6.17 -3.75
N TYR A 288 1.59 -6.66 -4.94
CA TYR A 288 2.39 -7.65 -5.68
C TYR A 288 3.65 -7.06 -6.34
N ASN A 289 3.83 -5.73 -6.29
CA ASN A 289 4.95 -5.06 -6.93
C ASN A 289 5.69 -4.14 -5.93
N GLY A 290 5.28 -2.88 -5.79
CA GLY A 290 6.02 -1.87 -5.03
C GLY A 290 6.22 -2.18 -3.54
N ALA A 291 5.25 -2.84 -2.89
CA ALA A 291 5.37 -3.23 -1.48
C ALA A 291 6.28 -4.45 -1.30
N LEU A 292 6.05 -5.54 -2.05
CA LEU A 292 6.88 -6.75 -1.94
C LEU A 292 8.32 -6.53 -2.41
N ALA A 293 8.57 -5.62 -3.37
CA ALA A 293 9.93 -5.23 -3.74
C ALA A 293 10.72 -4.71 -2.53
N GLY A 294 10.03 -4.08 -1.58
CA GLY A 294 10.58 -3.46 -0.37
C GLY A 294 11.24 -4.42 0.62
N VAL A 295 11.08 -5.74 0.48
CA VAL A 295 11.61 -6.75 1.40
C VAL A 295 12.26 -7.91 0.65
N SER A 296 13.35 -8.46 1.17
CA SER A 296 14.00 -9.63 0.59
C SER A 296 13.19 -10.90 0.81
N LEU A 297 13.38 -11.92 -0.04
CA LEU A 297 12.70 -13.22 0.06
C LEU A 297 12.93 -13.92 1.41
N ASP A 298 14.08 -13.69 2.06
CA ASP A 298 14.39 -14.21 3.39
C ASP A 298 13.90 -13.32 4.55
N GLY A 299 13.28 -12.17 4.24
CA GLY A 299 12.71 -11.23 5.21
C GLY A 299 13.73 -10.37 5.98
N LYS A 300 15.02 -10.39 5.63
CA LYS A 300 16.10 -9.80 6.45
C LYS A 300 16.70 -8.51 5.91
N ARG A 301 16.39 -8.13 4.67
CA ARG A 301 16.90 -6.90 4.03
C ARG A 301 15.76 -6.18 3.35
N PHE A 302 15.90 -4.86 3.26
CA PHE A 302 14.82 -3.97 2.84
C PHE A 302 15.31 -2.95 1.83
N PHE A 303 14.42 -2.55 0.94
CA PHE A 303 14.55 -1.29 0.22
C PHE A 303 13.77 -0.21 0.96
N TYR A 304 14.41 0.96 1.08
CA TYR A 304 13.69 2.20 1.33
C TYR A 304 13.08 2.71 0.02
N VAL A 305 13.92 2.86 -1.00
CA VAL A 305 13.59 3.38 -2.35
C VAL A 305 13.43 2.22 -3.34
N ASN A 306 12.41 2.25 -4.18
CA ASN A 306 12.10 1.18 -5.15
C ASN A 306 12.17 1.71 -6.60
N PRO A 307 13.37 1.76 -7.24
CA PRO A 307 13.50 2.28 -8.60
C PRO A 307 12.95 1.32 -9.67
N LEU A 308 12.70 1.84 -10.87
CA LEU A 308 12.34 1.04 -12.07
C LEU A 308 13.53 0.85 -13.02
N GLU A 309 14.65 1.51 -12.73
CA GLU A 309 15.91 1.38 -13.45
C GLU A 309 17.07 1.48 -12.45
N SER A 310 18.01 0.54 -12.51
CA SER A 310 19.20 0.49 -11.67
C SER A 310 20.42 0.13 -12.53
N ASP A 311 21.58 0.71 -12.20
CA ASP A 311 22.88 0.33 -12.78
C ASP A 311 23.55 -0.84 -12.04
N GLY A 312 22.81 -1.47 -11.12
CA GLY A 312 23.30 -2.57 -10.29
C GLY A 312 23.99 -2.14 -9.01
N THR A 313 23.89 -0.86 -8.63
CA THR A 313 24.46 -0.34 -7.36
C THR A 313 23.43 -0.15 -6.23
N HIS A 314 22.14 -0.28 -6.54
CA HIS A 314 21.06 -0.17 -5.56
C HIS A 314 20.72 -1.53 -4.95
N HIS A 315 21.02 -1.72 -3.66
CA HIS A 315 20.86 -2.99 -2.96
C HIS A 315 20.06 -2.86 -1.68
N ARG A 316 19.27 -3.89 -1.35
CA ARG A 316 18.58 -3.98 -0.07
C ARG A 316 19.57 -3.98 1.09
N LYS A 317 19.22 -3.30 2.18
CA LYS A 317 20.04 -3.19 3.41
C LYS A 317 19.32 -3.81 4.59
N ALA A 318 20.08 -4.25 5.59
CA ALA A 318 19.49 -4.80 6.81
C ALA A 318 18.67 -3.75 7.57
N TRP A 319 19.13 -2.50 7.61
CA TRP A 319 18.48 -1.42 8.34
C TRP A 319 18.89 -0.04 7.79
N TYR A 320 18.16 0.99 8.21
CA TYR A 320 18.37 2.40 7.84
C TYR A 320 18.35 3.29 9.09
N GLY A 321 18.96 4.48 9.04
CA GLY A 321 18.86 5.45 10.14
C GLY A 321 17.42 5.93 10.36
N CYS A 322 16.67 6.14 9.28
CA CYS A 322 15.22 6.23 9.29
C CYS A 322 14.63 4.85 8.96
N ALA A 323 14.20 4.11 9.96
CA ALA A 323 13.77 2.72 9.81
C ALA A 323 12.25 2.55 9.77
N CYS A 324 11.56 3.45 9.08
CA CYS A 324 10.12 3.34 8.88
C CYS A 324 9.75 2.08 8.08
N CYS A 325 10.51 1.72 7.04
CA CYS A 325 10.16 0.66 6.09
C CYS A 325 10.11 -0.75 6.69
N PRO A 326 11.13 -1.24 7.44
CA PRO A 326 11.15 -2.63 7.90
C PRO A 326 9.95 -3.05 8.79
N PRO A 327 9.59 -2.32 9.86
CA PRO A 327 8.42 -2.71 10.65
C PRO A 327 7.11 -2.37 9.92
N ASN A 328 7.09 -1.41 8.98
CA ASN A 328 5.89 -1.08 8.21
C ASN A 328 5.53 -2.20 7.22
N ILE A 329 6.50 -2.78 6.51
CA ILE A 329 6.24 -3.93 5.64
C ILE A 329 5.88 -5.18 6.45
N ALA A 330 6.49 -5.36 7.62
CA ALA A 330 6.16 -6.47 8.53
C ALA A 330 4.69 -6.43 8.98
N ARG A 331 4.19 -5.27 9.43
CA ARG A 331 2.77 -5.14 9.82
C ARG A 331 1.81 -5.30 8.65
N LEU A 332 2.19 -4.89 7.44
CA LEU A 332 1.35 -5.11 6.25
C LEU A 332 1.24 -6.60 5.94
N ILE A 333 2.37 -7.32 5.86
CA ILE A 333 2.37 -8.76 5.56
C ILE A 333 1.59 -9.52 6.64
N ALA A 334 1.81 -9.19 7.91
CA ALA A 334 1.11 -9.81 9.02
C ALA A 334 -0.38 -9.47 9.07
N SER A 335 -0.86 -8.39 8.46
CA SER A 335 -2.30 -8.05 8.40
C SER A 335 -2.95 -8.37 7.06
N LEU A 336 -2.29 -9.12 6.16
CA LEU A 336 -2.78 -9.31 4.80
C LEU A 336 -4.19 -9.93 4.72
N GLY A 337 -4.56 -10.75 5.73
CA GLY A 337 -5.90 -11.33 5.85
C GLY A 337 -7.04 -10.31 5.87
N ASP A 338 -6.80 -9.13 6.47
CA ASP A 338 -7.80 -8.06 6.60
C ASP A 338 -8.13 -7.38 5.27
N TYR A 339 -7.34 -7.62 4.22
CA TYR A 339 -7.54 -7.04 2.88
C TYR A 339 -8.18 -8.03 1.90
N ILE A 340 -8.30 -9.32 2.27
CA ILE A 340 -8.83 -10.36 1.37
C ILE A 340 -10.33 -10.21 1.19
N TYR A 341 -11.05 -9.97 2.28
CA TYR A 341 -12.51 -9.94 2.30
C TYR A 341 -13.02 -8.60 2.84
N ALA A 342 -14.19 -8.19 2.38
CA ALA A 342 -14.98 -7.17 3.07
C ALA A 342 -16.42 -7.67 3.21
N GLN A 343 -17.12 -7.18 4.22
CA GLN A 343 -18.50 -7.56 4.49
C GLN A 343 -19.40 -6.32 4.41
N GLY A 344 -20.45 -6.41 3.59
CA GLY A 344 -21.57 -5.48 3.62
C GLY A 344 -22.75 -6.05 4.41
N ASP A 345 -23.89 -5.36 4.34
CA ASP A 345 -25.10 -5.76 5.07
C ASP A 345 -25.64 -7.13 4.58
N ASP A 346 -25.63 -7.35 3.27
CA ASP A 346 -26.21 -8.52 2.60
C ASP A 346 -25.22 -9.27 1.67
N ALA A 347 -23.98 -8.78 1.56
CA ALA A 347 -22.99 -9.29 0.62
C ALA A 347 -21.61 -9.53 1.26
N LEU A 348 -20.90 -10.54 0.76
CA LEU A 348 -19.49 -10.77 1.05
C LEU A 348 -18.64 -10.48 -0.18
N TYR A 349 -17.67 -9.60 -0.01
CA TYR A 349 -16.73 -9.17 -1.05
C TYR A 349 -15.44 -9.96 -0.95
N MET A 350 -14.96 -10.44 -2.10
CA MET A 350 -13.69 -11.12 -2.30
C MET A 350 -12.78 -10.19 -3.10
N ASN A 351 -11.93 -9.49 -2.37
CA ASN A 351 -11.12 -8.39 -2.88
C ASN A 351 -9.75 -8.86 -3.35
N LEU A 352 -9.12 -9.81 -2.65
CA LEU A 352 -7.85 -10.40 -3.07
C LEU A 352 -8.00 -11.91 -3.28
N TYR A 353 -7.29 -12.43 -4.26
CA TYR A 353 -7.23 -13.86 -4.54
C TYR A 353 -6.03 -14.48 -3.82
N ILE A 354 -6.22 -14.76 -2.53
CA ILE A 354 -5.21 -15.38 -1.67
C ILE A 354 -5.85 -16.60 -1.01
N GLY A 355 -5.20 -17.76 -1.15
CA GLY A 355 -5.68 -19.01 -0.58
C GLY A 355 -5.96 -18.87 0.91
N SER A 356 -7.22 -19.06 1.32
CA SER A 356 -7.67 -18.70 2.66
C SER A 356 -8.97 -19.41 3.04
N ARG A 357 -9.28 -19.39 4.34
CA ARG A 357 -10.59 -19.79 4.88
C ARG A 357 -11.09 -18.64 5.76
N VAL A 358 -12.31 -18.21 5.53
CA VAL A 358 -12.95 -17.15 6.32
C VAL A 358 -14.18 -17.69 7.02
N ARG A 359 -14.25 -17.47 8.33
CA ARG A 359 -15.45 -17.69 9.13
C ARG A 359 -16.07 -16.34 9.42
N THR A 360 -17.31 -16.14 9.01
CA THR A 360 -18.04 -14.88 9.18
C THR A 360 -19.51 -15.13 9.48
N THR A 361 -20.26 -14.06 9.76
CA THR A 361 -21.71 -14.09 9.94
C THR A 361 -22.33 -13.08 8.99
N LEU A 362 -23.10 -13.53 7.99
CA LEU A 362 -23.83 -12.63 7.08
C LEU A 362 -25.31 -12.59 7.51
N GLY A 363 -25.80 -11.44 7.98
CA GLY A 363 -27.02 -11.38 8.80
C GLY A 363 -26.82 -12.13 10.13
N ASP A 364 -27.75 -13.00 10.51
CA ASP A 364 -27.71 -13.72 11.81
C ASP A 364 -27.20 -15.18 11.73
N ALA A 365 -26.66 -15.61 10.58
CA ALA A 365 -26.22 -17.00 10.41
C ALA A 365 -24.72 -17.11 10.09
N PRO A 366 -23.97 -17.92 10.86
CA PRO A 366 -22.55 -18.14 10.62
C PRO A 366 -22.35 -18.97 9.35
N LEU A 367 -21.26 -18.69 8.64
CA LEU A 367 -20.82 -19.45 7.48
C LEU A 367 -19.29 -19.47 7.41
N THR A 368 -18.77 -20.52 6.78
CA THR A 368 -17.35 -20.65 6.49
C THR A 368 -17.16 -20.84 4.98
N LEU A 369 -16.38 -19.97 4.36
CA LEU A 369 -15.96 -20.09 2.97
C LEU A 369 -14.49 -20.48 2.88
N GLU A 370 -14.16 -21.30 1.89
CA GLU A 370 -12.79 -21.64 1.54
C GLU A 370 -12.49 -21.14 0.12
N MET A 371 -11.40 -20.38 -0.01
CA MET A 371 -10.85 -19.95 -1.29
C MET A 371 -9.57 -20.75 -1.57
N ARG A 372 -9.53 -21.51 -2.66
CA ARG A 372 -8.32 -22.21 -3.13
C ARG A 372 -7.88 -21.61 -4.45
N THR A 373 -6.61 -21.25 -4.55
CA THR A 373 -6.06 -20.65 -5.76
C THR A 373 -4.55 -20.82 -5.81
N GLY A 374 -4.00 -20.91 -7.03
CA GLY A 374 -2.57 -20.77 -7.29
C GLY A 374 -2.19 -19.36 -7.74
N TYR A 375 -3.07 -18.37 -7.54
CA TYR A 375 -2.79 -16.96 -7.78
C TYR A 375 -1.54 -16.50 -7.01
N PRO A 376 -0.68 -15.64 -7.57
CA PRO A 376 -0.78 -14.96 -8.88
C PRO A 376 -0.24 -15.77 -10.08
N TRP A 377 0.06 -17.05 -9.92
CA TRP A 377 0.66 -17.86 -10.99
C TRP A 377 -0.36 -18.60 -11.84
N GLN A 378 -1.44 -19.07 -11.22
CA GLN A 378 -2.53 -19.80 -11.87
C GLN A 378 -3.78 -18.92 -12.04
N GLU A 379 -4.54 -19.20 -13.10
CA GLU A 379 -5.69 -18.39 -13.53
C GLU A 379 -6.98 -18.69 -12.76
N THR A 380 -7.07 -19.86 -12.11
CA THR A 380 -8.33 -20.34 -11.53
C THR A 380 -8.32 -20.21 -10.01
N THR A 381 -9.36 -19.56 -9.49
CA THR A 381 -9.69 -19.49 -8.08
C THR A 381 -11.01 -20.22 -7.86
N THR A 382 -11.04 -21.13 -6.89
CA THR A 382 -12.26 -21.82 -6.48
C THR A 382 -12.71 -21.34 -5.11
N ILE A 383 -14.01 -21.14 -4.97
CA ILE A 383 -14.67 -20.72 -3.73
C ILE A 383 -15.71 -21.76 -3.39
N ARG A 384 -15.65 -22.27 -2.15
CA ARG A 384 -16.58 -23.28 -1.64
C ARG A 384 -17.21 -22.83 -0.34
N LEU A 385 -18.52 -23.02 -0.21
CA LEU A 385 -19.19 -23.00 1.08
C LEU A 385 -18.90 -24.32 1.79
N VAL A 386 -18.09 -24.28 2.85
CA VAL A 386 -17.68 -25.50 3.58
C VAL A 386 -18.51 -25.73 4.84
N GLU A 387 -19.05 -24.68 5.45
CA GLU A 387 -19.95 -24.78 6.61
C GLU A 387 -21.02 -23.69 6.56
N GLY A 388 -22.24 -24.03 6.96
CA GLY A 388 -23.40 -23.12 6.99
C GLY A 388 -24.69 -23.79 6.55
N ALA A 389 -25.84 -23.30 7.03
CA ALA A 389 -27.14 -23.77 6.54
C ALA A 389 -27.38 -23.26 5.11
N PRO A 390 -28.01 -24.06 4.22
CA PRO A 390 -28.33 -23.59 2.89
C PRO A 390 -29.15 -22.31 2.92
N ARG A 391 -28.72 -21.29 2.17
CA ARG A 391 -29.34 -19.97 2.19
C ARG A 391 -28.95 -19.11 1.00
N ARG A 392 -29.76 -18.08 0.75
CA ARG A 392 -29.44 -17.03 -0.21
C ARG A 392 -28.25 -16.20 0.29
N LEU A 393 -27.17 -16.16 -0.49
CA LEU A 393 -26.00 -15.30 -0.26
C LEU A 393 -25.66 -14.55 -1.53
N ARG A 394 -25.20 -13.31 -1.35
CA ARG A 394 -24.63 -12.48 -2.40
C ARG A 394 -23.10 -12.46 -2.26
N LEU A 395 -22.41 -13.07 -3.21
CA LEU A 395 -20.95 -13.02 -3.30
C LEU A 395 -20.54 -12.00 -4.35
N MET A 396 -19.60 -11.13 -4.00
CA MET A 396 -19.05 -10.09 -4.85
C MET A 396 -17.58 -10.42 -5.14
N LEU A 397 -17.28 -10.95 -6.32
CA LEU A 397 -15.92 -11.36 -6.69
C LEU A 397 -15.25 -10.26 -7.51
N ARG A 398 -14.15 -9.68 -7.04
CA ARG A 398 -13.49 -8.59 -7.79
C ARG A 398 -13.10 -9.06 -9.19
N LEU A 399 -13.48 -8.34 -10.23
CA LEU A 399 -12.94 -8.55 -11.56
C LEU A 399 -11.75 -7.63 -11.76
N PRO A 400 -10.49 -8.15 -11.75
CA PRO A 400 -9.33 -7.28 -11.84
C PRO A 400 -9.31 -6.53 -13.17
N ALA A 401 -8.98 -5.23 -13.13
CA ALA A 401 -8.96 -4.40 -14.33
C ALA A 401 -8.00 -4.88 -15.44
N TRP A 402 -7.00 -5.71 -15.10
CA TRP A 402 -6.08 -6.30 -16.07
C TRP A 402 -6.67 -7.50 -16.83
N CYS A 403 -7.81 -8.05 -16.40
CA CYS A 403 -8.40 -9.26 -16.96
C CYS A 403 -9.55 -8.93 -17.93
N ASP A 404 -9.32 -9.07 -19.23
CA ASP A 404 -10.32 -8.75 -20.26
C ASP A 404 -11.50 -9.73 -20.32
N ALA A 405 -11.24 -11.02 -20.12
CA ALA A 405 -12.20 -12.11 -20.35
C ALA A 405 -12.35 -13.05 -19.14
N PRO A 406 -12.87 -12.56 -17.99
CA PRO A 406 -13.12 -13.42 -16.84
C PRO A 406 -14.26 -14.41 -17.12
N GLU A 407 -14.13 -15.63 -16.62
CA GLU A 407 -15.15 -16.68 -16.73
C GLU A 407 -15.61 -17.12 -15.34
N LEU A 408 -16.93 -17.33 -15.18
CA LEU A 408 -17.52 -17.94 -13.99
C LEU A 408 -18.14 -19.28 -14.31
N ARG A 409 -17.96 -20.25 -13.41
CA ARG A 409 -18.65 -21.54 -13.42
C ARG A 409 -19.16 -21.86 -12.04
N LEU A 410 -20.32 -22.49 -11.96
CA LEU A 410 -20.83 -23.07 -10.72
C LEU A 410 -21.03 -24.57 -10.96
N ASN A 411 -20.42 -25.40 -10.12
CA ASN A 411 -20.50 -26.85 -10.21
C ASN A 411 -20.18 -27.35 -11.64
N GLY A 412 -19.15 -26.77 -12.26
CA GLY A 412 -18.69 -27.07 -13.63
C GLY A 412 -19.49 -26.40 -14.77
N SER A 413 -20.69 -25.88 -14.48
CA SER A 413 -21.56 -25.26 -15.50
C SER A 413 -21.28 -23.77 -15.64
N PRO A 414 -21.16 -23.21 -16.86
CA PRO A 414 -20.97 -21.77 -17.07
C PRO A 414 -22.06 -20.93 -16.41
N LEU A 415 -21.66 -19.85 -15.73
CA LEU A 415 -22.55 -18.88 -15.11
C LEU A 415 -22.40 -17.53 -15.81
N PRO A 416 -23.50 -16.87 -16.24
CA PRO A 416 -23.43 -15.53 -16.81
C PRO A 416 -22.81 -14.52 -15.85
N LEU A 417 -21.91 -13.68 -16.37
CA LEU A 417 -21.21 -12.67 -15.60
C LEU A 417 -22.10 -11.42 -15.42
N GLN A 418 -22.64 -11.20 -14.22
CA GLN A 418 -23.29 -9.95 -13.85
C GLN A 418 -22.29 -9.03 -13.17
N ARG A 419 -22.23 -7.76 -13.58
CA ARG A 419 -21.22 -6.81 -13.09
C ARG A 419 -21.84 -5.67 -12.29
N GLU A 420 -21.22 -5.36 -11.16
CA GLU A 420 -21.57 -4.19 -10.33
C GLU A 420 -20.30 -3.61 -9.73
N ASN A 421 -20.01 -2.34 -10.01
CA ASN A 421 -18.84 -1.62 -9.48
C ASN A 421 -17.49 -2.37 -9.62
N GLY A 422 -17.34 -3.14 -10.70
CA GLY A 422 -16.15 -3.96 -10.99
C GLY A 422 -16.09 -5.31 -10.27
N TYR A 423 -17.17 -5.76 -9.65
CA TYR A 423 -17.33 -7.11 -9.12
C TYR A 423 -18.24 -7.95 -10.01
N ALA A 424 -18.00 -9.25 -10.04
CA ALA A 424 -18.98 -10.22 -10.48
C ALA A 424 -19.93 -10.54 -9.32
N VAL A 425 -21.23 -10.38 -9.58
CA VAL A 425 -22.29 -10.58 -8.59
C VAL A 425 -22.86 -11.98 -8.74
N VAL A 426 -22.76 -12.79 -7.69
CA VAL A 426 -23.36 -14.12 -7.62
C VAL A 426 -24.31 -14.17 -6.43
N GLU A 427 -25.58 -13.90 -6.70
CA GLU A 427 -26.66 -13.95 -5.71
C GLU A 427 -27.59 -15.14 -5.97
N ARG A 428 -27.60 -16.10 -5.04
CA ARG A 428 -28.39 -17.34 -5.16
C ARG A 428 -28.48 -18.08 -3.83
N ASP A 429 -29.29 -19.13 -3.78
CA ASP A 429 -29.22 -20.14 -2.72
C ASP A 429 -27.93 -20.96 -2.87
N TRP A 430 -27.14 -20.96 -1.80
CA TRP A 430 -25.91 -21.73 -1.65
C TRP A 430 -26.15 -22.91 -0.72
N ALA A 431 -25.65 -24.07 -1.10
CA ALA A 431 -25.56 -25.24 -0.23
C ALA A 431 -24.09 -25.56 0.08
N PRO A 432 -23.80 -26.25 1.20
CA PRO A 432 -22.49 -26.87 1.38
C PRO A 432 -22.10 -27.66 0.14
N ASP A 433 -20.82 -27.57 -0.23
CA ASP A 433 -20.21 -28.23 -1.40
C ASP A 433 -20.50 -27.60 -2.76
N ASP A 434 -21.29 -26.52 -2.84
CA ASP A 434 -21.30 -25.68 -4.03
C ASP A 434 -19.89 -25.12 -4.28
N VAL A 435 -19.41 -25.28 -5.52
CA VAL A 435 -18.10 -24.81 -5.97
C VAL A 435 -18.29 -23.76 -7.05
N LEU A 436 -17.93 -22.52 -6.71
CA LEU A 436 -17.83 -21.42 -7.66
C LEU A 436 -16.39 -21.31 -8.14
N GLU A 437 -16.20 -21.37 -9.44
CA GLU A 437 -14.89 -21.19 -10.08
C GLU A 437 -14.88 -19.86 -10.80
N LEU A 438 -13.89 -19.04 -10.48
CA LEU A 438 -13.54 -17.85 -11.23
C LEU A 438 -12.22 -18.10 -11.96
N ARG A 439 -12.25 -18.03 -13.28
CA ARG A 439 -11.06 -18.05 -14.12
C ARG A 439 -10.75 -16.64 -14.60
N LEU A 440 -9.51 -16.22 -14.36
CA LEU A 440 -8.95 -14.93 -14.75
C LEU A 440 -7.78 -15.18 -15.70
N PRO A 441 -7.99 -15.22 -17.03
CA PRO A 441 -6.92 -15.48 -17.99
C PRO A 441 -5.75 -14.51 -17.83
N MET A 442 -4.54 -15.03 -17.66
CA MET A 442 -3.31 -14.26 -17.38
C MET A 442 -2.38 -14.24 -18.59
N THR A 443 -2.85 -13.67 -19.69
CA THR A 443 -2.02 -13.47 -20.89
C THR A 443 -0.96 -12.40 -20.61
N PRO A 444 0.33 -12.64 -20.91
CA PRO A 444 1.34 -11.58 -20.87
C PRO A 444 1.01 -10.44 -21.84
N VAL A 445 1.16 -9.20 -21.38
CA VAL A 445 0.88 -8.00 -22.17
C VAL A 445 2.06 -7.03 -22.13
N LEU A 446 2.22 -6.29 -23.22
CA LEU A 446 3.08 -5.12 -23.29
C LEU A 446 2.27 -3.90 -22.86
N MET A 447 2.72 -3.25 -21.80
CA MET A 447 2.11 -2.05 -21.23
C MET A 447 2.83 -0.82 -21.78
N GLU A 448 2.07 0.16 -22.26
CA GLU A 448 2.58 1.47 -22.66
C GLU A 448 2.17 2.52 -21.63
N ALA A 449 3.05 3.49 -21.37
CA ALA A 449 2.71 4.65 -20.56
C ALA A 449 1.95 5.69 -21.38
N HIS A 450 1.17 6.54 -20.70
CA HIS A 450 0.55 7.71 -21.34
C HIS A 450 1.65 8.60 -21.99
N PRO A 451 1.48 9.15 -23.20
CA PRO A 451 2.55 9.88 -23.93
C PRO A 451 3.13 11.12 -23.21
N ARG A 452 2.43 11.63 -22.20
CA ARG A 452 2.93 12.71 -21.33
C ARG A 452 4.02 12.25 -20.36
N VAL A 453 4.10 10.96 -20.06
CA VAL A 453 5.19 10.38 -19.28
C VAL A 453 6.43 10.32 -20.16
N ALA A 454 7.27 11.36 -20.06
CA ALA A 454 8.39 11.55 -20.97
C ALA A 454 9.45 10.44 -20.86
N ALA A 455 9.65 9.87 -19.66
CA ALA A 455 10.63 8.84 -19.37
C ALA A 455 10.35 7.51 -20.11
N ASP A 456 9.08 7.23 -20.42
CA ASP A 456 8.61 5.92 -20.90
C ASP A 456 8.17 5.96 -22.38
N ARG A 457 8.41 7.08 -23.08
CA ARG A 457 8.07 7.18 -24.51
C ARG A 457 8.85 6.16 -25.32
N TRP A 458 8.15 5.46 -26.21
CA TRP A 458 8.72 4.39 -27.05
C TRP A 458 9.30 3.23 -26.22
N GLN A 459 8.84 3.09 -24.98
CA GLN A 459 9.18 1.98 -24.11
C GLN A 459 7.92 1.20 -23.75
N VAL A 460 8.12 -0.07 -23.43
CA VAL A 460 7.09 -0.98 -22.93
C VAL A 460 7.56 -1.63 -21.64
N ALA A 461 6.61 -1.88 -20.75
CA ALA A 461 6.78 -2.73 -19.59
C ALA A 461 6.03 -4.06 -19.80
N LEU A 462 6.52 -5.13 -19.21
CA LEU A 462 5.91 -6.46 -19.29
C LEU A 462 5.00 -6.67 -18.08
N GLN A 463 3.76 -7.11 -18.29
CA GLN A 463 2.84 -7.46 -17.21
C GLN A 463 2.17 -8.81 -17.49
N ARG A 464 2.00 -9.63 -16.44
CA ARG A 464 1.16 -10.84 -16.49
C ARG A 464 0.31 -10.90 -15.23
N GLY A 465 -1.01 -10.89 -15.40
CA GLY A 465 -1.92 -10.77 -14.25
C GLY A 465 -1.62 -9.49 -13.45
N PRO A 466 -1.50 -9.57 -12.12
CA PRO A 466 -1.19 -8.41 -11.27
C PRO A 466 0.31 -8.06 -11.21
N ILE A 467 1.18 -8.88 -11.82
CA ILE A 467 2.64 -8.78 -11.67
C ILE A 467 3.25 -8.01 -12.83
N VAL A 468 4.00 -6.96 -12.49
CA VAL A 468 4.92 -6.25 -13.38
C VAL A 468 6.25 -6.98 -13.39
N TYR A 469 6.89 -7.04 -14.54
CA TYR A 469 8.17 -7.72 -14.74
C TYR A 469 9.31 -6.73 -14.99
N CYS A 470 10.53 -7.17 -14.69
CA CYS A 470 11.76 -6.47 -15.03
C CYS A 470 12.78 -7.42 -15.67
N LEU A 471 13.71 -6.86 -16.43
CA LEU A 471 14.89 -7.58 -16.91
C LEU A 471 16.05 -7.23 -15.98
N GLU A 472 16.68 -8.25 -15.41
CA GLU A 472 18.01 -8.13 -14.80
C GLU A 472 19.04 -8.51 -15.87
N GLU A 473 20.09 -7.69 -16.04
CA GLU A 473 21.13 -7.90 -17.07
C GLU A 473 21.81 -9.26 -16.92
N CYS A 474 21.85 -9.81 -15.71
CA CYS A 474 22.44 -11.11 -15.46
C CYS A 474 21.77 -12.29 -16.20
N ASP A 475 20.53 -12.11 -16.64
CA ASP A 475 19.78 -13.09 -17.44
C ASP A 475 19.84 -12.83 -18.94
N GLN A 476 20.44 -11.72 -19.37
CA GLN A 476 20.36 -11.28 -20.75
C GLN A 476 21.60 -11.67 -21.57
N PRO A 477 21.45 -11.87 -22.89
CA PRO A 477 22.56 -12.14 -23.79
C PRO A 477 23.38 -10.89 -24.15
N ALA A 478 22.89 -9.69 -23.81
CA ALA A 478 23.52 -8.42 -24.06
C ALA A 478 23.14 -7.39 -22.97
N PRO A 479 23.90 -6.29 -22.81
CA PRO A 479 23.54 -5.22 -21.89
C PRO A 479 22.15 -4.63 -22.16
N LEU A 480 21.44 -4.23 -21.10
CA LEU A 480 20.03 -3.81 -21.21
C LEU A 480 19.84 -2.55 -22.07
N GLU A 481 20.80 -1.63 -22.07
CA GLU A 481 20.79 -0.42 -22.90
C GLU A 481 20.91 -0.71 -24.40
N ARG A 482 21.34 -1.92 -24.77
CA ARG A 482 21.46 -2.37 -26.16
C ARG A 482 20.25 -3.16 -26.66
N MET A 483 19.26 -3.42 -25.82
CA MET A 483 18.11 -4.27 -26.16
C MET A 483 16.84 -3.46 -26.41
N ALA A 484 16.05 -3.89 -27.39
CA ALA A 484 14.70 -3.39 -27.65
C ALA A 484 13.73 -4.56 -27.89
N ILE A 485 12.61 -4.60 -27.17
CA ILE A 485 11.61 -5.67 -27.23
C ILE A 485 10.90 -5.66 -28.58
N ARG A 486 10.74 -6.83 -29.21
CA ARG A 486 9.99 -6.99 -30.46
C ARG A 486 8.51 -7.22 -30.18
N ARG A 487 7.67 -6.28 -30.59
CA ARG A 487 6.21 -6.35 -30.33
C ARG A 487 5.46 -7.31 -31.26
N ASP A 488 6.05 -7.70 -32.38
CA ASP A 488 5.49 -8.63 -33.36
C ASP A 488 5.80 -10.10 -33.04
N GLN A 489 6.53 -10.36 -31.94
CA GLN A 489 6.86 -11.69 -31.45
C GLN A 489 6.06 -12.02 -30.19
N PRO A 490 5.62 -13.28 -30.00
CA PRO A 490 4.87 -13.67 -28.82
C PRO A 490 5.75 -13.64 -27.56
N ILE A 491 5.11 -13.34 -26.42
CA ILE A 491 5.72 -13.45 -25.09
C ILE A 491 5.14 -14.69 -24.41
N GLN A 492 6.02 -15.56 -23.92
CA GLN A 492 5.66 -16.83 -23.29
C GLN A 492 5.84 -16.77 -21.78
N SER A 493 4.95 -17.44 -21.06
CA SER A 493 5.08 -17.66 -19.61
C SER A 493 5.78 -18.98 -19.34
N VAL A 494 6.82 -18.97 -18.50
CA VAL A 494 7.60 -20.15 -18.14
C VAL A 494 7.57 -20.32 -16.62
N TRP A 495 7.07 -21.46 -16.13
CA TRP A 495 7.11 -21.78 -14.70
C TRP A 495 8.50 -22.25 -14.29
N GLU A 496 9.07 -21.63 -13.26
CA GLU A 496 10.44 -21.81 -12.79
C GLU A 496 10.44 -22.12 -11.30
N PRO A 497 10.28 -23.40 -10.91
CA PRO A 497 10.03 -23.79 -9.52
C PRO A 497 11.22 -23.56 -8.57
N GLU A 498 12.44 -23.56 -9.10
CA GLU A 498 13.67 -23.42 -8.30
C GLU A 498 14.21 -21.99 -8.27
N LEU A 499 13.77 -21.14 -9.20
CA LEU A 499 14.24 -19.76 -9.30
C LEU A 499 13.44 -18.88 -8.33
N LEU A 500 14.15 -18.20 -7.43
CA LEU A 500 13.59 -17.15 -6.56
C LEU A 500 12.36 -17.62 -5.74
N GLY A 501 12.36 -18.89 -5.32
CA GLY A 501 11.28 -19.48 -4.51
C GLY A 501 10.06 -19.94 -5.32
N GLY A 502 10.15 -19.99 -6.65
CA GLY A 502 9.07 -20.44 -7.53
C GLY A 502 8.35 -19.27 -8.16
N ILE A 503 8.68 -18.95 -9.41
CA ILE A 503 8.10 -17.82 -10.15
C ILE A 503 7.62 -18.25 -11.54
N VAL A 504 6.74 -17.45 -12.14
CA VAL A 504 6.54 -17.46 -13.60
C VAL A 504 7.46 -16.41 -14.20
N ALA A 505 8.44 -16.81 -15.02
CA ALA A 505 9.25 -15.91 -15.85
C ALA A 505 8.54 -15.62 -17.18
N LEU A 506 8.93 -14.52 -17.85
CA LEU A 506 8.48 -14.21 -19.21
C LEU A 506 9.66 -14.27 -20.17
N GLU A 507 9.46 -14.92 -21.31
CA GLU A 507 10.46 -15.03 -22.38
C GLU A 507 9.89 -14.50 -23.69
N GLY A 508 10.74 -13.84 -24.47
CA GLY A 508 10.38 -13.28 -25.77
C GLY A 508 11.61 -12.93 -26.57
N MET A 509 11.44 -12.14 -27.63
CA MET A 509 12.54 -11.74 -28.52
C MET A 509 12.82 -10.24 -28.43
N ALA A 510 14.10 -9.87 -28.51
CA ALA A 510 14.57 -8.50 -28.55
C ALA A 510 15.57 -8.32 -29.71
N GLU A 511 15.52 -7.16 -30.34
CA GLU A 511 16.61 -6.70 -31.18
C GLU A 511 17.75 -6.18 -30.32
N VAL A 512 18.98 -6.51 -30.71
CA VAL A 512 20.20 -6.15 -29.98
C VAL A 512 21.09 -5.28 -30.85
N LEU A 513 21.49 -4.13 -30.31
CA LEU A 513 22.51 -3.27 -30.92
C LEU A 513 23.86 -3.97 -30.90
N ASP A 514 24.64 -3.81 -31.97
CA ASP A 514 26.04 -4.24 -32.04
C ASP A 514 26.88 -3.65 -30.89
N GLY A 515 27.80 -4.46 -30.35
CA GLY A 515 28.78 -4.01 -29.35
C GLY A 515 30.01 -3.35 -29.97
N ASP A 516 30.87 -2.79 -29.12
CA ASP A 516 32.01 -1.93 -29.49
C ASP A 516 32.94 -2.55 -30.56
N GLU A 517 33.16 -3.87 -30.52
CA GLU A 517 33.99 -4.57 -31.51
C GLU A 517 33.50 -4.38 -32.96
N ALA A 518 32.18 -4.39 -33.17
CA ALA A 518 31.56 -4.19 -34.48
C ALA A 518 31.45 -2.72 -34.90
N TRP A 519 31.73 -1.78 -33.98
CA TRP A 519 31.84 -0.35 -34.26
C TRP A 519 33.29 0.08 -34.54
N GLY A 520 34.28 -0.61 -33.96
CA GLY A 520 35.68 -0.23 -34.06
C GLY A 520 35.89 1.19 -33.52
N SER A 521 36.47 2.09 -34.33
CA SER A 521 36.66 3.50 -33.96
C SER A 521 35.58 4.45 -34.50
N ALA A 522 34.53 3.93 -35.17
CA ALA A 522 33.49 4.76 -35.76
C ALA A 522 32.51 5.25 -34.68
N LEU A 523 32.25 6.57 -34.64
CA LEU A 523 31.22 7.15 -33.77
C LEU A 523 29.82 7.12 -34.41
N TYR A 524 29.76 7.22 -35.75
CA TYR A 524 28.51 7.21 -36.51
C TYR A 524 28.64 6.29 -37.72
N ARG A 525 27.59 5.52 -38.03
CA ARG A 525 27.50 4.65 -39.22
C ARG A 525 26.04 4.56 -39.71
N PRO A 526 25.79 4.26 -40.99
CA PRO A 526 24.44 3.96 -41.48
C PRO A 526 23.79 2.81 -40.68
N LEU A 527 22.47 2.86 -40.54
CA LEU A 527 21.70 1.79 -39.88
C LEU A 527 21.94 0.45 -40.59
N ARG A 528 22.10 -0.61 -39.80
CA ARG A 528 22.24 -1.99 -40.25
C ARG A 528 21.18 -2.85 -39.60
N GLU A 529 20.95 -4.02 -40.18
CA GLU A 529 20.16 -5.08 -39.54
C GLU A 529 20.76 -5.45 -38.19
N ARG A 530 19.89 -5.72 -37.22
CA ARG A 530 20.25 -6.03 -35.84
C ARG A 530 20.01 -7.51 -35.57
N ALA A 531 20.83 -8.08 -34.68
CA ALA A 531 20.63 -9.44 -34.24
C ALA A 531 19.34 -9.56 -33.42
N LEU A 532 18.62 -10.64 -33.61
CA LEU A 532 17.48 -11.02 -32.77
C LEU A 532 17.98 -12.02 -31.72
N MET A 533 17.71 -11.74 -30.45
CA MET A 533 18.08 -12.61 -29.34
C MET A 533 16.90 -12.78 -28.39
N SER A 534 16.85 -13.89 -27.66
CA SER A 534 15.85 -14.06 -26.61
C SER A 534 16.17 -13.16 -25.42
N PHE A 535 15.13 -12.67 -24.75
CA PHE A 535 15.24 -12.02 -23.44
C PHE A 535 14.46 -12.84 -22.42
N ARG A 536 14.79 -12.62 -21.15
CA ARG A 536 14.09 -13.22 -20.02
C ARG A 536 13.78 -12.16 -18.96
N ALA A 537 12.54 -12.10 -18.52
CA ALA A 537 12.09 -11.17 -17.49
C ALA A 537 11.59 -11.94 -16.26
N ILE A 538 11.86 -11.39 -15.08
CA ILE A 538 11.40 -11.91 -13.78
C ILE A 538 10.41 -10.92 -13.14
N PRO A 539 9.57 -11.37 -12.18
CA PRO A 539 8.72 -10.47 -11.41
C PRO A 539 9.51 -9.32 -10.77
N TYR A 540 9.00 -8.10 -10.88
CA TYR A 540 9.66 -6.90 -10.35
C TYR A 540 10.01 -7.04 -8.88
N TYR A 541 9.10 -7.56 -8.04
CA TYR A 541 9.37 -7.69 -6.61
C TYR A 541 10.59 -8.58 -6.29
N ALA A 542 10.98 -9.48 -7.20
CA ALA A 542 11.99 -10.50 -6.98
C ALA A 542 13.41 -10.08 -7.41
N TRP A 543 13.60 -8.88 -7.99
CA TRP A 543 14.91 -8.35 -8.35
C TRP A 543 15.84 -8.16 -7.13
N ASP A 544 17.15 -8.01 -7.35
CA ASP A 544 18.18 -7.80 -6.31
C ASP A 544 18.28 -8.97 -5.29
N HIS A 545 18.14 -10.20 -5.78
CA HIS A 545 18.35 -11.44 -5.00
C HIS A 545 19.48 -12.32 -5.53
N ARG A 546 20.13 -11.87 -6.60
CA ARG A 546 21.16 -12.62 -7.34
C ARG A 546 22.42 -11.77 -7.46
N ARG A 547 23.30 -12.06 -8.42
CA ARG A 547 24.51 -11.26 -8.62
C ARG A 547 24.13 -9.79 -8.92
N PRO A 548 24.81 -8.80 -8.32
CA PRO A 548 24.63 -7.40 -8.67
C PRO A 548 24.74 -7.18 -10.19
N CYS A 549 23.74 -6.55 -10.79
CA CYS A 549 23.71 -6.20 -12.21
C CYS A 549 22.64 -5.14 -12.49
N PRO A 550 22.70 -4.44 -13.64
CA PRO A 550 21.64 -3.53 -14.05
C PRO A 550 20.25 -4.18 -14.11
N MET A 551 19.22 -3.38 -13.85
CA MET A 551 17.82 -3.79 -13.91
C MET A 551 16.97 -2.72 -14.60
N ARG A 552 16.01 -3.12 -15.44
CA ARG A 552 15.03 -2.21 -16.07
C ARG A 552 13.62 -2.83 -16.12
N VAL A 553 12.61 -2.03 -15.79
CA VAL A 553 11.18 -2.33 -16.00
C VAL A 553 10.73 -1.89 -17.39
N TRP A 554 11.09 -0.68 -17.80
CA TRP A 554 10.74 -0.12 -19.10
C TRP A 554 11.88 -0.32 -20.11
N MET A 555 11.57 -1.02 -21.20
CA MET A 555 12.50 -1.35 -22.28
C MET A 555 12.04 -0.69 -23.59
N PRO A 556 12.95 -0.20 -24.44
CA PRO A 556 12.59 0.25 -25.78
C PRO A 556 11.82 -0.82 -26.55
N VAL A 557 10.90 -0.41 -27.42
CA VAL A 557 10.11 -1.33 -28.27
C VAL A 557 10.35 -1.06 -29.75
N VAL A 558 10.35 -2.11 -30.56
CA VAL A 558 10.49 -2.08 -32.03
C VAL A 558 9.41 -2.91 -32.72
#